data_AF-D2UX90-F1
#
_entry.id   AF-D2UX90-F1
#
_cell.length_a   1.000
_cell.length_b   1.000
_cell.length_c   1.000
_cell.angle_alpha   90.00
_cell.angle_beta   90.00
_cell.angle_gamma   90.00
#
_symmetry.space_group_name_H-M   'P 1'
#
loop_
_entity.id
_entity.type
_entity.pdbx_description
1 polymer ?
#
loop_
_entity_poly.entity_id
_entity_poly.type
_entity_poly.pdbx_seq_one_letter_code
_entity_poly.pdbx_strand_id
1 'polypeptide(L)'
;MKQSKLIKCCQGIVVPGKTSTLSLLTNNTNPITESVITNNLQKRYIKQRKFKNVMENPFDMVEEFKQKQKNVQSLMDAPDYTGVTVHDSLAQHNLKKYEDAKAKGIIPGEELLQEEPQHAAWVNFMKAAKPKEGDFVIGKSVRTGVIAQKLGMIPFWDSYHARVPLTVLHIPKCQVVQVKTKEKDGYTALQLGAGSMSAKKLTKPLLGHCQKAGVEPKHVYTEAKVTEDAILPVGFEITARHFIPGQFIDISGRSKGKRFAGPMKRWGFAGQPATHGVSVVHRSLGSTGTMINKVFKGKKMAGRMGHEQITQLNYYVYMVDVENNCIYVKGSVPGPNGAYLYLNDASRKDLPCIPPFPSFVVPEGEDISTMAREQLYLEAPGIKPYIWEAMGITKEEVARAEREELPKVLTSSDVASIQTAVAYEKEMTEKRAKRKAKRDLYEDEDDDE
;
A
#
# COMPACT_ATOMS: atom_id res chain seq x y z
N MET A 1 -67.69 11.13 6.25
CA MET A 1 -66.73 10.27 6.98
C MET A 1 -65.39 10.35 6.27
N LYS A 2 -64.34 10.77 7.02
CA LYS A 2 -62.88 10.86 6.74
C LYS A 2 -62.45 11.51 5.40
N GLN A 3 -61.57 12.52 5.33
CA GLN A 3 -60.68 13.15 6.33
C GLN A 3 -60.04 14.44 5.73
N SER A 4 -59.85 15.45 6.60
CA SER A 4 -58.76 16.46 6.69
C SER A 4 -58.37 17.32 5.46
N LYS A 5 -58.57 18.65 5.42
CA LYS A 5 -57.99 19.79 6.20
C LYS A 5 -56.53 20.17 5.88
N LEU A 6 -56.33 21.43 5.43
CA LEU A 6 -55.44 22.51 5.96
C LEU A 6 -55.16 23.55 4.84
N ILE A 7 -55.78 24.75 4.80
CA ILE A 7 -55.50 26.03 5.52
C ILE A 7 -54.15 26.64 5.05
N LYS A 8 -54.14 27.64 4.14
CA LYS A 8 -54.30 29.13 4.31
C LYS A 8 -53.21 29.75 5.20
N CYS A 9 -52.67 30.96 5.01
CA CYS A 9 -52.59 32.01 3.98
C CYS A 9 -51.67 33.11 4.62
N CYS A 10 -51.56 34.30 3.98
CA CYS A 10 -50.95 35.58 4.43
C CYS A 10 -49.53 35.83 3.85
N GLN A 11 -49.29 36.79 2.94
CA GLN A 11 -49.43 38.27 2.94
C GLN A 11 -48.48 39.02 3.90
N GLY A 12 -47.43 39.63 3.32
CA GLY A 12 -47.13 41.07 3.33
C GLY A 12 -46.63 41.82 4.59
N ILE A 13 -45.52 42.57 4.39
CA ILE A 13 -45.28 44.00 4.78
C ILE A 13 -44.56 44.34 6.14
N VAL A 14 -43.48 45.15 6.03
CA VAL A 14 -42.92 46.23 6.92
C VAL A 14 -41.83 46.00 8.04
N VAL A 15 -40.61 46.51 7.74
CA VAL A 15 -39.62 47.43 8.44
C VAL A 15 -39.11 47.14 9.93
N PRO A 16 -38.15 47.89 10.56
CA PRO A 16 -36.87 47.35 11.08
C PRO A 16 -36.50 47.70 12.57
N GLY A 17 -35.40 47.12 13.09
CA GLY A 17 -34.50 47.78 14.07
C GLY A 17 -34.52 47.38 15.57
N LYS A 18 -33.32 47.52 16.18
CA LYS A 18 -32.93 47.75 17.60
C LYS A 18 -32.60 46.58 18.57
N THR A 19 -31.30 46.56 18.95
CA THR A 19 -30.64 46.54 20.28
C THR A 19 -31.08 45.58 21.41
N SER A 20 -30.13 44.85 22.03
CA SER A 20 -29.77 44.96 23.47
C SER A 20 -28.75 43.90 24.00
N THR A 21 -27.71 44.40 24.69
CA THR A 21 -27.07 43.93 25.96
C THR A 21 -26.31 42.60 26.12
N LEU A 22 -24.98 42.72 26.30
CA LEU A 22 -24.11 42.26 27.42
C LEU A 22 -24.51 41.03 28.26
N SER A 23 -23.63 40.01 28.37
CA SER A 23 -22.73 39.80 29.54
C SER A 23 -22.12 38.38 29.64
N LEU A 24 -20.78 38.35 29.83
CA LEU A 24 -19.96 37.53 30.73
C LEU A 24 -19.86 35.98 30.62
N LEU A 25 -18.61 35.57 30.32
CA LEU A 25 -17.77 34.51 30.95
C LEU A 25 -18.34 33.09 31.12
N THR A 26 -17.66 32.08 30.53
CA THR A 26 -16.75 31.17 31.26
C THR A 26 -16.14 30.07 30.36
N ASN A 27 -14.81 29.99 30.40
CA ASN A 27 -13.93 28.82 30.52
C ASN A 27 -14.02 27.62 29.55
N ASN A 28 -12.96 27.51 28.74
CA ASN A 28 -12.10 26.33 28.51
C ASN A 28 -12.77 24.95 28.44
N THR A 29 -12.91 24.44 27.20
CA THR A 29 -12.64 23.03 26.88
C THR A 29 -11.87 22.91 25.56
N ASN A 30 -10.68 22.29 25.63
CA ASN A 30 -9.81 21.72 24.58
C ASN A 30 -9.98 22.13 23.08
N PRO A 31 -8.98 22.76 22.43
CA PRO A 31 -9.06 23.25 21.04
C PRO A 31 -8.94 22.17 19.93
N ILE A 32 -8.81 20.88 20.29
CA ILE A 32 -8.54 19.81 19.31
C ILE A 32 -9.83 19.16 18.78
N THR A 33 -10.96 19.27 19.48
CA THR A 33 -12.25 18.73 19.01
C THR A 33 -13.11 19.77 18.30
N GLU A 34 -13.03 21.05 18.65
CA GLU A 34 -13.80 22.11 18.00
C GLU A 34 -13.28 22.47 16.61
N SER A 35 -11.97 22.42 16.34
CA SER A 35 -11.40 22.69 15.01
C SER A 35 -11.82 21.66 13.95
N VAL A 36 -12.08 20.41 14.35
CA VAL A 36 -12.55 19.34 13.46
C VAL A 36 -14.08 19.42 13.25
N ILE A 37 -14.83 19.82 14.27
CA ILE A 37 -16.29 19.99 14.18
C ILE A 37 -16.66 21.26 13.40
N THR A 38 -15.94 22.37 13.63
CA THR A 38 -16.12 23.63 12.90
C THR A 38 -15.70 23.52 11.44
N ASN A 39 -14.62 22.80 11.11
CA ASN A 39 -14.24 22.54 9.72
C ASN A 39 -15.26 21.66 8.98
N ASN A 40 -15.86 20.67 9.65
CA ASN A 40 -16.87 19.81 9.03
C ASN A 40 -18.24 20.50 8.90
N LEU A 41 -18.60 21.38 9.85
CA LEU A 41 -19.79 22.22 9.76
C LEU A 41 -19.61 23.36 8.75
N GLN A 42 -18.44 24.01 8.67
CA GLN A 42 -18.11 24.96 7.60
C GLN A 42 -18.11 24.28 6.24
N LYS A 43 -17.53 23.08 6.11
CA LYS A 43 -17.57 22.31 4.85
C LYS A 43 -19.01 21.92 4.48
N ARG A 44 -19.85 21.53 5.45
CA ARG A 44 -21.28 21.25 5.21
C ARG A 44 -22.06 22.52 4.86
N TYR A 45 -21.79 23.64 5.51
CA TYR A 45 -22.43 24.93 5.26
C TYR A 45 -22.01 25.52 3.91
N ILE A 46 -20.73 25.44 3.54
CA ILE A 46 -20.20 25.80 2.21
C ILE A 46 -20.77 24.87 1.14
N LYS A 47 -20.91 23.56 1.43
CA LYS A 47 -21.49 22.59 0.49
C LYS A 47 -23.00 22.79 0.32
N GLN A 48 -23.73 23.15 1.37
CA GLN A 48 -25.16 23.50 1.32
C GLN A 48 -25.40 24.87 0.67
N ARG A 49 -24.52 25.85 0.89
CA ARG A 49 -24.58 27.18 0.26
C ARG A 49 -24.17 27.11 -1.22
N LYS A 50 -23.20 26.27 -1.59
CA LYS A 50 -22.91 25.93 -2.99
C LYS A 50 -24.10 25.19 -3.63
N PHE A 51 -24.73 24.24 -2.94
CA PHE A 51 -25.94 23.57 -3.45
C PHE A 51 -27.13 24.52 -3.63
N LYS A 52 -27.29 25.51 -2.74
CA LYS A 52 -28.37 26.50 -2.82
C LYS A 52 -28.13 27.54 -3.91
N ASN A 53 -26.90 28.02 -4.08
CA ASN A 53 -26.53 28.92 -5.18
C ASN A 53 -26.53 28.23 -6.57
N VAL A 54 -26.27 26.91 -6.63
CA VAL A 54 -26.34 26.11 -7.87
C VAL A 54 -27.78 25.93 -8.38
N MET A 55 -28.79 26.11 -7.52
CA MET A 55 -30.19 26.06 -7.91
C MET A 55 -30.76 27.43 -8.31
N GLU A 56 -30.07 28.54 -7.99
CA GLU A 56 -30.62 29.90 -8.15
C GLU A 56 -30.05 30.67 -9.37
N ASN A 57 -28.96 30.24 -10.02
CA ASN A 57 -28.48 30.84 -11.27
C ASN A 57 -27.79 29.82 -12.21
N PRO A 58 -28.46 29.35 -13.28
CA PRO A 58 -27.90 28.36 -14.21
C PRO A 58 -26.82 28.91 -15.15
N PHE A 59 -26.65 30.23 -15.26
CA PHE A 59 -25.65 30.86 -16.15
C PHE A 59 -24.21 30.78 -15.61
N ASP A 60 -24.01 30.83 -14.29
CA ASP A 60 -22.66 30.76 -13.69
C ASP A 60 -22.00 29.37 -13.87
N MET A 61 -22.80 28.31 -13.93
CA MET A 61 -22.28 26.96 -14.20
C MET A 61 -21.69 26.85 -15.61
N VAL A 62 -22.28 27.53 -16.60
CA VAL A 62 -21.81 27.48 -17.99
C VAL A 62 -20.49 28.24 -18.14
N GLU A 63 -20.33 29.38 -17.46
CA GLU A 63 -19.06 30.12 -17.47
C GLU A 63 -17.95 29.40 -16.71
N GLU A 64 -18.25 28.81 -15.54
CA GLU A 64 -17.28 28.02 -14.79
C GLU A 64 -16.85 26.77 -15.56
N PHE A 65 -17.74 26.20 -16.38
CA PHE A 65 -17.42 25.10 -17.30
C PHE A 65 -16.53 25.55 -18.46
N LYS A 66 -16.84 26.70 -19.08
CA LYS A 66 -16.03 27.31 -20.14
C LYS A 66 -14.62 27.68 -19.66
N GLN A 67 -14.49 28.16 -18.42
CA GLN A 67 -13.21 28.49 -17.78
C GLN A 67 -12.38 27.22 -17.53
N LYS A 68 -13.02 26.14 -17.04
CA LYS A 68 -12.36 24.85 -16.83
C LYS A 68 -11.93 24.21 -18.15
N GLN A 69 -12.71 24.36 -19.22
CA GLN A 69 -12.32 23.88 -20.56
C GLN A 69 -11.15 24.66 -21.18
N LYS A 70 -11.09 25.98 -21.01
CA LYS A 70 -9.92 26.78 -21.44
C LYS A 70 -8.63 26.35 -20.74
N ASN A 71 -8.71 26.06 -19.43
CA ASN A 71 -7.55 25.60 -18.65
C ASN A 71 -7.09 24.19 -19.06
N VAL A 72 -8.02 23.32 -19.47
CA VAL A 72 -7.70 22.00 -20.02
C VAL A 72 -7.06 22.11 -21.40
N GLN A 73 -7.53 23.03 -22.25
CA GLN A 73 -6.95 23.27 -23.57
C GLN A 73 -5.52 23.80 -23.47
N SER A 74 -5.23 24.73 -22.55
CA SER A 74 -3.86 25.21 -22.31
C SER A 74 -2.91 24.15 -21.74
N LEU A 75 -3.44 23.10 -21.09
CA LEU A 75 -2.67 21.93 -20.64
C LEU A 75 -2.38 20.97 -21.79
N MET A 76 -3.19 20.96 -22.85
CA MET A 76 -3.02 20.15 -24.05
C MET A 76 -1.97 20.71 -25.02
N ASP A 77 -1.76 22.03 -25.03
CA ASP A 77 -0.78 22.69 -25.90
C ASP A 77 0.67 22.63 -25.36
N ALA A 78 0.89 21.99 -24.21
CA ALA A 78 2.22 21.79 -23.64
C ALA A 78 2.92 20.58 -24.28
N PRO A 79 4.19 20.71 -24.74
CA PRO A 79 4.86 19.70 -25.56
C PRO A 79 5.13 18.35 -24.86
N ASP A 80 5.01 18.27 -23.53
CA ASP A 80 5.37 17.09 -22.73
C ASP A 80 4.15 16.33 -22.14
N TYR A 81 2.93 16.54 -22.66
CA TYR A 81 1.75 15.87 -22.12
C TYR A 81 1.64 14.40 -22.56
N THR A 82 2.24 13.50 -21.79
CA THR A 82 1.92 12.06 -21.83
C THR A 82 0.69 11.80 -20.97
N GLY A 83 -0.47 11.58 -21.61
CA GLY A 83 -1.77 11.46 -20.95
C GLY A 83 -1.80 10.53 -19.73
N VAL A 84 -2.00 11.11 -18.55
CA VAL A 84 -2.18 10.39 -17.28
C VAL A 84 -3.67 10.41 -16.90
N THR A 85 -4.31 9.24 -16.92
CA THR A 85 -5.69 9.06 -16.45
C THR A 85 -5.73 8.78 -14.95
N VAL A 86 -5.93 9.84 -14.16
CA VAL A 86 -6.54 9.73 -12.81
C VAL A 86 -7.96 10.30 -12.88
N HIS A 87 -8.81 9.83 -13.79
CA HIS A 87 -10.23 10.25 -13.81
C HIS A 87 -11.24 9.25 -14.40
N ASP A 88 -10.85 8.02 -14.71
CA ASP A 88 -11.76 7.06 -15.37
C ASP A 88 -12.94 6.63 -14.50
N SER A 89 -12.78 6.49 -13.18
CA SER A 89 -13.88 6.07 -12.31
C SER A 89 -14.96 7.15 -12.15
N LEU A 90 -14.55 8.42 -12.05
CA LEU A 90 -15.46 9.56 -11.96
C LEU A 90 -16.10 9.86 -13.33
N ALA A 91 -15.34 9.73 -14.43
CA ALA A 91 -15.84 9.90 -15.78
C ALA A 91 -16.87 8.82 -16.14
N GLN A 92 -16.59 7.55 -15.84
CA GLN A 92 -17.53 6.45 -16.06
C GLN A 92 -18.78 6.56 -15.16
N HIS A 93 -18.63 7.00 -13.91
CA HIS A 93 -19.76 7.26 -13.02
C HIS A 93 -20.62 8.44 -13.52
N ASN A 94 -20.02 9.49 -14.05
CA ASN A 94 -20.73 10.63 -14.61
C ASN A 94 -21.40 10.28 -15.95
N LEU A 95 -20.75 9.46 -16.78
CA LEU A 95 -21.32 8.91 -18.01
C LEU A 95 -22.54 8.04 -17.71
N LYS A 96 -22.44 7.15 -16.70
CA LYS A 96 -23.55 6.32 -16.26
C LYS A 96 -24.71 7.15 -15.69
N LYS A 97 -24.43 8.19 -14.91
CA LYS A 97 -25.46 9.15 -14.46
C LYS A 97 -26.13 9.87 -15.62
N TYR A 98 -25.39 10.21 -16.66
CA TYR A 98 -25.90 10.86 -17.86
C TYR A 98 -26.79 9.89 -18.66
N GLU A 99 -26.35 8.65 -18.88
CA GLU A 99 -27.13 7.60 -19.52
C GLU A 99 -28.41 7.26 -18.73
N ASP A 100 -28.32 7.20 -17.39
CA ASP A 100 -29.47 6.99 -16.50
C ASP A 100 -30.45 8.18 -16.54
N ALA A 101 -29.95 9.41 -16.67
CA ALA A 101 -30.78 10.61 -16.80
C ALA A 101 -31.43 10.73 -18.19
N LYS A 102 -30.72 10.28 -19.24
CA LYS A 102 -31.22 10.14 -20.62
C LYS A 102 -32.32 9.08 -20.70
N ALA A 103 -32.12 7.91 -20.06
CA ALA A 103 -33.13 6.85 -19.97
C ALA A 103 -34.39 7.28 -19.21
N LYS A 104 -34.26 8.23 -18.26
CA LYS A 104 -35.38 8.81 -17.52
C LYS A 104 -36.07 9.98 -18.24
N GLY A 105 -35.61 10.37 -19.43
CA GLY A 105 -36.18 11.48 -20.21
C GLY A 105 -36.01 12.86 -19.57
N ILE A 106 -35.10 13.00 -18.61
CA ILE A 106 -34.83 14.28 -17.90
C ILE A 106 -33.99 15.22 -18.79
N ILE A 107 -33.23 14.66 -19.73
CA ILE A 107 -32.41 15.38 -20.70
C ILE A 107 -33.08 15.21 -22.07
N PRO A 108 -33.33 16.28 -22.84
CA PRO A 108 -33.95 16.18 -24.15
C PRO A 108 -33.12 15.31 -25.10
N GLY A 109 -33.83 14.60 -25.99
CA GLY A 109 -33.31 13.52 -26.83
C GLY A 109 -32.08 13.90 -27.66
N GLU A 110 -31.35 12.85 -28.03
CA GLU A 110 -30.04 12.80 -28.68
C GLU A 110 -29.88 13.60 -29.99
N GLU A 111 -30.95 14.19 -30.51
CA GLU A 111 -30.96 15.00 -31.74
C GLU A 111 -30.45 16.45 -31.52
N LEU A 112 -30.62 17.05 -30.33
CA LEU A 112 -30.21 18.44 -30.08
C LEU A 112 -28.76 18.61 -29.57
N LEU A 113 -28.09 17.51 -29.20
CA LEU A 113 -26.74 17.54 -28.62
C LEU A 113 -25.64 17.08 -29.59
N GLN A 114 -26.00 16.58 -30.77
CA GLN A 114 -25.04 16.22 -31.82
C GLN A 114 -24.57 17.44 -32.65
N GLU A 115 -25.27 18.57 -32.56
CA GLU A 115 -24.98 19.77 -33.36
C GLU A 115 -23.96 20.72 -32.73
N GLU A 116 -23.60 20.55 -31.45
CA GLU A 116 -22.51 21.34 -30.86
C GLU A 116 -21.15 20.73 -31.22
N PRO A 117 -20.30 21.42 -32.01
CA PRO A 117 -19.00 20.89 -32.44
C PRO A 117 -18.09 20.52 -31.27
N GLN A 118 -18.32 21.09 -30.09
CA GLN A 118 -17.61 20.77 -28.85
C GLN A 118 -17.99 19.41 -28.27
N HIS A 119 -19.25 18.99 -28.37
CA HIS A 119 -19.70 17.66 -27.93
C HIS A 119 -19.17 16.57 -28.87
N ALA A 120 -19.21 16.81 -30.19
CA ALA A 120 -18.62 15.91 -31.18
C ALA A 120 -17.09 15.78 -30.99
N ALA A 121 -16.38 16.90 -30.74
CA ALA A 121 -14.95 16.89 -30.44
C ALA A 121 -14.64 16.12 -29.15
N TRP A 122 -15.45 16.28 -28.10
CA TRP A 122 -15.29 15.54 -26.84
C TRP A 122 -15.59 14.04 -27.00
N VAL A 123 -16.62 13.66 -27.76
CA VAL A 123 -16.92 12.26 -28.06
C VAL A 123 -15.82 11.63 -28.91
N ASN A 124 -15.29 12.36 -29.89
CA ASN A 124 -14.17 11.90 -30.70
C ASN A 124 -12.88 11.80 -29.88
N PHE A 125 -12.64 12.74 -28.96
CA PHE A 125 -11.56 12.67 -27.97
C PHE A 125 -11.71 11.46 -27.07
N MET A 126 -12.90 11.20 -26.50
CA MET A 126 -13.16 10.04 -25.65
C MET A 126 -13.05 8.72 -26.43
N LYS A 127 -13.43 8.70 -27.71
CA LYS A 127 -13.23 7.53 -28.58
C LYS A 127 -11.75 7.31 -28.91
N ALA A 128 -10.98 8.39 -29.11
CA ALA A 128 -9.54 8.35 -29.36
C ALA A 128 -8.72 8.04 -28.08
N ALA A 129 -9.22 8.45 -26.91
CA ALA A 129 -8.61 8.23 -25.60
C ALA A 129 -8.96 6.87 -24.99
N LYS A 130 -9.83 6.08 -25.63
CA LYS A 130 -10.00 4.67 -25.23
C LYS A 130 -8.66 3.96 -25.39
N PRO A 131 -8.23 3.17 -24.39
CA PRO A 131 -7.00 2.40 -24.49
C PRO A 131 -7.08 1.51 -25.73
N LYS A 132 -6.00 1.48 -26.52
CA LYS A 132 -5.92 0.59 -27.67
C LYS A 132 -5.82 -0.85 -27.17
N GLU A 133 -6.20 -1.79 -28.03
CA GLU A 133 -6.07 -3.20 -27.72
C GLU A 133 -4.58 -3.54 -27.53
N GLY A 134 -4.23 -4.01 -26.32
CA GLY A 134 -2.84 -4.26 -25.91
C GLY A 134 -2.23 -3.20 -24.97
N ASP A 135 -2.89 -2.06 -24.75
CA ASP A 135 -2.45 -1.09 -23.76
C ASP A 135 -2.74 -1.59 -22.33
N PHE A 136 -1.88 -1.22 -21.37
CA PHE A 136 -2.09 -1.57 -19.97
C PHE A 136 -3.27 -0.81 -19.37
N VAL A 137 -4.28 -1.54 -18.87
CA VAL A 137 -5.44 -0.96 -18.22
C VAL A 137 -5.45 -1.27 -16.72
N ILE A 138 -5.38 -0.22 -15.90
CA ILE A 138 -5.37 -0.33 -14.43
C ILE A 138 -6.61 -1.08 -13.95
N GLY A 139 -6.39 -2.11 -13.13
CA GLY A 139 -7.44 -2.94 -12.51
C GLY A 139 -8.08 -3.99 -13.43
N LYS A 140 -7.80 -3.97 -14.74
CA LYS A 140 -8.25 -5.01 -15.68
C LYS A 140 -7.11 -5.90 -16.15
N SER A 141 -5.99 -5.30 -16.57
CA SER A 141 -4.84 -6.01 -17.10
C SER A 141 -4.01 -6.63 -15.98
N VAL A 142 -3.66 -7.90 -16.12
CA VAL A 142 -2.79 -8.64 -15.19
C VAL A 142 -1.67 -9.27 -15.99
N ARG A 143 -0.45 -8.74 -15.81
CA ARG A 143 0.76 -9.27 -16.46
C ARG A 143 1.37 -10.44 -15.70
N THR A 144 2.37 -11.07 -16.31
CA THR A 144 3.08 -12.21 -15.73
C THR A 144 3.88 -11.84 -14.49
N GLY A 145 4.04 -12.79 -13.58
CA GLY A 145 5.11 -12.73 -12.58
C GLY A 145 6.47 -13.23 -13.12
N VAL A 146 7.44 -13.37 -12.22
CA VAL A 146 8.78 -13.89 -12.52
C VAL A 146 9.21 -14.90 -11.47
N ILE A 147 9.97 -15.93 -11.87
CA ILE A 147 10.60 -16.86 -10.93
C ILE A 147 12.00 -16.36 -10.61
N ALA A 148 12.27 -16.14 -9.32
CA ALA A 148 13.56 -15.68 -8.82
C ALA A 148 14.14 -16.67 -7.80
N GLN A 149 15.46 -16.68 -7.65
CA GLN A 149 16.20 -17.43 -6.67
C GLN A 149 16.71 -16.49 -5.57
N LYS A 150 16.41 -16.81 -4.31
CA LYS A 150 16.91 -16.05 -3.17
C LYS A 150 18.42 -16.32 -2.98
N LEU A 151 19.27 -15.30 -3.17
CA LEU A 151 20.71 -15.46 -2.93
C LEU A 151 21.07 -15.28 -1.46
N GLY A 152 20.58 -14.20 -0.84
CA GLY A 152 20.94 -13.86 0.54
C GLY A 152 20.35 -12.52 0.97
N MET A 153 20.82 -12.03 2.11
CA MET A 153 20.42 -10.74 2.67
C MET A 153 21.66 -9.89 2.94
N ILE A 154 21.56 -8.59 2.66
CA ILE A 154 22.62 -7.61 2.89
C ILE A 154 22.06 -6.40 3.65
N PRO A 155 22.85 -5.77 4.53
CA PRO A 155 22.55 -4.44 5.03
C PRO A 155 22.96 -3.40 3.97
N PHE A 156 22.04 -2.53 3.58
CA PHE A 156 22.30 -1.40 2.71
C PHE A 156 22.16 -0.09 3.50
N TRP A 157 22.92 0.93 3.12
CA TRP A 157 22.84 2.26 3.74
C TRP A 157 22.22 3.21 2.73
N ASP A 158 21.09 3.79 3.11
CA ASP A 158 20.42 4.81 2.30
C ASP A 158 21.23 6.12 2.30
N SER A 159 20.93 7.01 1.36
CA SER A 159 21.36 8.42 1.33
C SER A 159 21.14 9.14 2.67
N TYR A 160 20.07 8.77 3.39
CA TYR A 160 19.74 9.25 4.73
C TYR A 160 20.54 8.59 5.87
N HIS A 161 21.56 7.81 5.54
CA HIS A 161 22.37 7.04 6.50
C HIS A 161 21.55 6.07 7.35
N ALA A 162 20.36 5.69 6.87
CA ALA A 162 19.52 4.69 7.50
C ALA A 162 19.92 3.29 7.02
N ARG A 163 20.05 2.33 7.95
CA ARG A 163 20.35 0.94 7.62
C ARG A 163 19.08 0.21 7.17
N VAL A 164 19.02 -0.19 5.90
CA VAL A 164 17.90 -0.91 5.31
C VAL A 164 18.29 -2.38 5.07
N PRO A 165 17.53 -3.37 5.60
CA PRO A 165 17.77 -4.77 5.29
C PRO A 165 17.21 -5.10 3.90
N LEU A 166 18.08 -5.49 2.97
CA LEU A 166 17.70 -5.91 1.62
C LEU A 166 17.90 -7.42 1.44
N THR A 167 16.95 -8.09 0.78
CA THR A 167 17.11 -9.44 0.26
C THR A 167 17.40 -9.38 -1.23
N VAL A 168 18.43 -10.11 -1.67
CA VAL A 168 18.84 -10.20 -3.07
C VAL A 168 18.16 -11.39 -3.73
N LEU A 169 17.42 -11.12 -4.81
CA LEU A 169 16.68 -12.09 -5.60
C LEU A 169 17.22 -12.09 -7.04
N HIS A 170 17.92 -13.14 -7.43
CA HIS A 170 18.42 -13.31 -8.79
C HIS A 170 17.35 -13.94 -9.69
N ILE A 171 17.21 -13.49 -10.94
CA ILE A 171 16.29 -14.11 -11.91
C ILE A 171 17.10 -15.00 -12.86
N PRO A 172 17.13 -16.33 -12.65
CA PRO A 172 17.92 -17.21 -13.50
C PRO A 172 17.17 -17.56 -14.79
N LYS A 173 17.56 -16.98 -15.93
CA LYS A 173 17.04 -17.27 -17.29
C LYS A 173 15.56 -17.68 -17.32
N CYS A 174 14.70 -16.80 -16.81
CA CYS A 174 13.27 -17.06 -16.68
C CYS A 174 12.61 -16.89 -18.04
N GLN A 175 12.10 -17.98 -18.62
CA GLN A 175 11.56 -18.00 -19.97
C GLN A 175 10.13 -18.57 -19.99
N VAL A 176 9.33 -18.12 -20.95
CA VAL A 176 7.99 -18.66 -21.20
C VAL A 176 8.10 -20.02 -21.88
N VAL A 177 7.52 -21.06 -21.27
CA VAL A 177 7.58 -22.45 -21.77
C VAL A 177 6.31 -22.84 -22.52
N GLN A 178 5.15 -22.40 -22.04
CA GLN A 178 3.86 -22.72 -22.65
C GLN A 178 2.87 -21.58 -22.46
N VAL A 179 2.10 -21.30 -23.50
CA VAL A 179 0.92 -20.43 -23.44
C VAL A 179 -0.32 -21.31 -23.31
N LYS A 180 -1.14 -21.04 -22.29
CA LYS A 180 -2.46 -21.67 -22.09
C LYS A 180 -3.55 -20.67 -22.47
N THR A 181 -4.52 -21.13 -23.25
CA THR A 181 -5.62 -20.30 -23.76
C THR A 181 -6.96 -20.80 -23.23
N LYS A 182 -7.94 -19.90 -23.09
CA LYS A 182 -9.29 -20.26 -22.61
C LYS A 182 -9.95 -21.36 -23.42
N GLU A 183 -9.76 -21.36 -24.75
CA GLU A 183 -10.38 -22.34 -25.65
C GLU A 183 -9.89 -23.77 -25.42
N LYS A 184 -8.59 -23.95 -25.10
CA LYS A 184 -7.99 -25.28 -24.95
C LYS A 184 -7.93 -25.74 -23.49
N ASP A 185 -7.60 -24.83 -22.57
CA ASP A 185 -7.30 -25.15 -21.17
C ASP A 185 -8.37 -24.63 -20.18
N GLY A 186 -9.33 -23.82 -20.64
CA GLY A 186 -10.38 -23.22 -19.81
C GLY A 186 -9.99 -21.94 -19.07
N TYR A 187 -8.73 -21.50 -19.18
CA TYR A 187 -8.25 -20.23 -18.62
C TYR A 187 -7.01 -19.72 -19.37
N THR A 188 -6.73 -18.42 -19.26
CA THR A 188 -5.53 -17.79 -19.83
C THR A 188 -4.41 -17.80 -18.78
N ALA A 189 -3.28 -18.41 -19.11
CA ALA A 189 -2.10 -18.43 -18.25
C ALA A 189 -0.82 -18.65 -19.06
N LEU A 190 0.30 -18.22 -18.49
CA LEU A 190 1.63 -18.46 -19.01
C LEU A 190 2.38 -19.39 -18.05
N GLN A 191 2.92 -20.48 -18.58
CA GLN A 191 3.84 -21.34 -17.85
C GLN A 191 5.25 -20.77 -18.00
N LEU A 192 5.85 -20.41 -16.88
CA LEU A 192 7.21 -19.90 -16.78
C LEU A 192 8.14 -21.01 -16.32
N GLY A 193 9.37 -21.01 -16.83
CA GLY A 193 10.44 -21.91 -16.42
C GLY A 193 11.72 -21.13 -16.11
N ALA A 194 12.36 -21.43 -14.98
CA ALA A 194 13.58 -20.75 -14.55
C ALA A 194 14.68 -21.70 -14.09
N GLY A 195 15.92 -21.22 -14.20
CA GLY A 195 17.16 -21.97 -14.00
C GLY A 195 17.46 -22.93 -15.14
N SER A 196 18.71 -23.01 -15.59
CA SER A 196 19.12 -23.97 -16.63
C SER A 196 19.47 -25.33 -15.99
N MET A 197 18.99 -26.42 -16.58
CA MET A 197 19.31 -27.78 -16.16
C MET A 197 19.80 -28.61 -17.36
N SER A 198 20.80 -29.47 -17.14
CA SER A 198 21.21 -30.42 -18.18
C SER A 198 20.10 -31.43 -18.49
N ALA A 199 19.90 -31.74 -19.76
CA ALA A 199 18.90 -32.70 -20.24
C ALA A 199 18.97 -34.07 -19.54
N LYS A 200 20.16 -34.51 -19.09
CA LYS A 200 20.35 -35.80 -18.40
C LYS A 200 19.71 -35.85 -17.01
N LYS A 201 19.51 -34.71 -16.35
CA LYS A 201 18.94 -34.62 -14.99
C LYS A 201 17.41 -34.53 -15.01
N LEU A 202 16.81 -34.22 -16.16
CA LEU A 202 15.38 -34.01 -16.29
C LEU A 202 14.66 -35.32 -16.61
N THR A 203 13.43 -35.47 -16.14
CA THR A 203 12.61 -36.64 -16.48
C THR A 203 12.19 -36.59 -17.96
N LYS A 204 12.11 -37.75 -18.62
CA LYS A 204 11.71 -37.87 -20.03
C LYS A 204 10.47 -37.06 -20.44
N PRO A 205 9.34 -37.04 -19.69
CA PRO A 205 8.17 -36.25 -20.08
C PRO A 205 8.43 -34.74 -20.05
N LEU A 206 9.15 -34.24 -19.04
CA LEU A 206 9.49 -32.81 -18.95
C LEU A 206 10.48 -32.41 -20.05
N LEU A 207 11.39 -33.30 -20.42
CA LEU A 207 12.31 -33.10 -21.54
C LEU A 207 11.54 -32.99 -22.87
N GLY A 208 10.60 -33.91 -23.13
CA GLY A 208 9.74 -33.82 -24.32
C GLY A 208 8.88 -32.55 -24.35
N HIS A 209 8.42 -32.09 -23.19
CA HIS A 209 7.68 -30.83 -23.05
C HIS A 209 8.54 -29.62 -23.46
N CYS A 210 9.77 -29.53 -22.95
CA CYS A 210 10.69 -28.43 -23.30
C CYS A 210 11.10 -28.50 -24.79
N GLN A 211 11.33 -29.69 -25.33
CA GLN A 211 11.65 -29.89 -26.75
C GLN A 211 10.52 -29.44 -27.67
N LYS A 212 9.27 -29.74 -27.33
CA LYS A 212 8.10 -29.28 -28.08
C LYS A 212 8.00 -27.75 -28.09
N ALA A 213 8.36 -27.11 -26.99
CA ALA A 213 8.38 -25.66 -26.85
C ALA A 213 9.61 -25.00 -27.51
N GLY A 214 10.66 -25.77 -27.85
CA GLY A 214 11.93 -25.24 -28.33
C GLY A 214 12.75 -24.49 -27.26
N VAL A 215 12.49 -24.76 -25.98
CA VAL A 215 13.10 -24.04 -24.84
C VAL A 215 14.14 -24.91 -24.14
N GLU A 216 15.19 -24.28 -23.60
CA GLU A 216 16.19 -24.97 -22.77
C GLU A 216 15.52 -25.67 -21.57
N PRO A 217 15.98 -26.86 -21.14
CA PRO A 217 15.43 -27.53 -19.97
C PRO A 217 15.58 -26.69 -18.70
N LYS A 218 14.48 -26.46 -17.98
CA LYS A 218 14.44 -25.61 -16.79
C LYS A 218 14.38 -26.37 -15.46
N HIS A 219 14.82 -25.71 -14.39
CA HIS A 219 14.90 -26.26 -13.03
C HIS A 219 13.55 -26.24 -12.29
N VAL A 220 12.79 -25.15 -12.43
CA VAL A 220 11.48 -24.95 -11.78
C VAL A 220 10.50 -24.40 -12.80
N TYR A 221 9.24 -24.85 -12.72
CA TYR A 221 8.14 -24.38 -13.54
C TYR A 221 7.04 -23.81 -12.64
N THR A 222 6.40 -22.72 -13.05
CA THR A 222 5.25 -22.12 -12.33
C THR A 222 4.30 -21.50 -13.33
N GLU A 223 3.01 -21.53 -13.04
CA GLU A 223 1.97 -20.94 -13.88
C GLU A 223 1.58 -19.55 -13.34
N ALA A 224 1.60 -18.57 -14.23
CA ALA A 224 1.14 -17.20 -13.98
C ALA A 224 -0.20 -17.02 -14.69
N LYS A 225 -1.26 -16.72 -13.94
CA LYS A 225 -2.54 -16.32 -14.54
C LYS A 225 -2.38 -14.92 -15.09
N VAL A 226 -2.74 -14.75 -16.36
CA VAL A 226 -2.62 -13.49 -17.07
C VAL A 226 -3.88 -13.19 -17.85
N THR A 227 -4.03 -11.93 -18.21
CA THR A 227 -5.07 -11.47 -19.12
C THR A 227 -4.65 -11.68 -20.58
N GLU A 228 -5.62 -11.62 -21.50
CA GLU A 228 -5.39 -11.95 -22.93
C GLU A 228 -4.50 -10.93 -23.64
N ASP A 229 -4.52 -9.68 -23.17
CA ASP A 229 -3.64 -8.58 -23.57
C ASP A 229 -2.18 -8.76 -23.11
N ALA A 230 -1.94 -9.58 -22.07
CA ALA A 230 -0.63 -9.76 -21.46
C ALA A 230 0.08 -11.07 -21.88
N ILE A 231 -0.31 -11.65 -23.03
CA ILE A 231 0.27 -12.91 -23.52
C ILE A 231 1.66 -12.65 -24.13
N LEU A 232 2.64 -13.44 -23.71
CA LEU A 232 4.01 -13.44 -24.22
C LEU A 232 4.26 -14.67 -25.11
N PRO A 233 5.09 -14.55 -26.15
CA PRO A 233 5.43 -15.69 -27.00
C PRO A 233 6.27 -16.73 -26.24
N VAL A 234 6.14 -18.00 -26.65
CA VAL A 234 6.97 -19.09 -26.11
C VAL A 234 8.44 -18.81 -26.42
N GLY A 235 9.32 -19.04 -25.45
CA GLY A 235 10.75 -18.77 -25.55
C GLY A 235 11.16 -17.35 -25.12
N PHE A 236 10.21 -16.43 -24.93
CA PHE A 236 10.52 -15.08 -24.46
C PHE A 236 11.17 -15.10 -23.07
N GLU A 237 12.28 -14.38 -22.91
CA GLU A 237 13.02 -14.26 -21.65
C GLU A 237 12.59 -13.01 -20.88
N ILE A 238 12.23 -13.19 -19.61
CA ILE A 238 11.81 -12.12 -18.71
C ILE A 238 13.00 -11.74 -17.81
N THR A 239 13.39 -10.47 -17.89
CA THR A 239 14.51 -9.88 -17.12
C THR A 239 14.03 -9.14 -15.87
N ALA A 240 14.96 -8.70 -15.02
CA ALA A 240 14.68 -7.97 -13.79
C ALA A 240 14.03 -6.61 -14.04
N ARG A 241 14.31 -5.98 -15.21
CA ARG A 241 13.67 -4.74 -15.69
C ARG A 241 12.16 -4.88 -15.92
N HIS A 242 11.62 -6.11 -15.86
CA HIS A 242 10.18 -6.34 -15.78
C HIS A 242 9.54 -5.60 -14.59
N PHE A 243 10.26 -5.45 -13.49
CA PHE A 243 9.79 -4.71 -12.32
C PHE A 243 10.46 -3.34 -12.24
N ILE A 244 9.68 -2.32 -11.85
CA ILE A 244 10.18 -0.94 -11.70
C ILE A 244 10.58 -0.72 -10.24
N PRO A 245 11.74 -0.11 -9.95
CA PRO A 245 12.08 0.23 -8.58
C PRO A 245 11.06 1.21 -7.99
N GLY A 246 10.68 1.00 -6.73
CA GLY A 246 9.64 1.78 -6.04
C GLY A 246 8.25 1.15 -6.06
N GLN A 247 8.03 0.13 -6.89
CA GLN A 247 6.77 -0.59 -6.89
C GLN A 247 6.68 -1.63 -5.77
N PHE A 248 5.47 -2.09 -5.48
CA PHE A 248 5.23 -3.18 -4.54
C PHE A 248 5.00 -4.50 -5.26
N ILE A 249 5.55 -5.58 -4.71
CA ILE A 249 5.44 -6.95 -5.22
C ILE A 249 4.95 -7.92 -4.14
N ASP A 250 4.31 -9.01 -4.56
CA ASP A 250 3.94 -10.13 -3.71
C ASP A 250 4.89 -11.30 -3.97
N ILE A 251 5.42 -11.91 -2.91
CA ILE A 251 6.42 -12.97 -3.01
C ILE A 251 5.88 -14.27 -2.45
N SER A 252 5.81 -15.28 -3.30
CA SER A 252 5.36 -16.62 -2.96
C SER A 252 6.53 -17.60 -2.95
N GLY A 253 6.60 -18.44 -1.92
CA GLY A 253 7.66 -19.44 -1.85
C GLY A 253 7.47 -20.46 -0.73
N ARG A 254 8.29 -21.50 -0.76
CA ARG A 254 8.32 -22.49 0.31
C ARG A 254 9.10 -21.97 1.50
N SER A 255 8.45 -21.94 2.66
CA SER A 255 9.07 -21.55 3.93
C SER A 255 10.17 -22.52 4.40
N LYS A 256 11.11 -22.02 5.22
CA LYS A 256 12.18 -22.84 5.79
C LYS A 256 11.59 -23.92 6.72
N GLY A 257 11.91 -25.19 6.46
CA GLY A 257 11.47 -26.32 7.27
C GLY A 257 12.11 -26.33 8.67
N LYS A 258 11.30 -26.62 9.69
CA LYS A 258 11.71 -26.70 11.11
C LYS A 258 11.47 -28.10 11.72
N ARG A 259 11.23 -29.11 10.86
CA ARG A 259 10.90 -30.50 11.23
C ARG A 259 9.67 -30.57 12.16
N PHE A 260 9.58 -31.57 13.04
CA PHE A 260 8.53 -31.68 14.03
C PHE A 260 8.75 -30.62 15.13
N ALA A 261 7.75 -29.75 15.33
CA ALA A 261 7.77 -28.70 16.31
C ALA A 261 6.70 -28.94 17.37
N GLY A 262 7.09 -28.81 18.65
CA GLY A 262 6.16 -28.80 19.77
C GLY A 262 5.23 -27.57 19.77
N PRO A 263 4.17 -27.57 20.59
CA PRO A 263 3.11 -26.56 20.54
C PRO A 263 3.61 -25.15 20.88
N MET A 264 4.55 -25.03 21.82
CA MET A 264 5.17 -23.74 22.16
C MET A 264 5.89 -23.12 20.96
N LYS A 265 6.69 -23.89 20.22
CA LYS A 265 7.45 -23.39 19.07
C LYS A 265 6.57 -23.15 17.84
N ARG A 266 5.57 -24.02 17.61
CA ARG A 266 4.71 -23.98 16.42
C ARG A 266 3.63 -22.90 16.50
N TRP A 267 3.05 -22.71 17.68
CA TRP A 267 1.88 -21.85 17.89
C TRP A 267 2.09 -20.72 18.89
N GLY A 268 3.28 -20.62 19.51
CA GLY A 268 3.56 -19.59 20.52
C GLY A 268 2.84 -19.84 21.86
N PHE A 269 2.53 -21.10 22.19
CA PHE A 269 1.88 -21.42 23.47
C PHE A 269 2.80 -21.11 24.66
N ALA A 270 2.21 -20.61 25.74
CA ALA A 270 2.89 -20.45 27.03
C ALA A 270 3.22 -21.83 27.64
N GLY A 271 4.32 -21.89 28.38
CA GLY A 271 4.67 -23.05 29.20
C GLY A 271 4.02 -22.97 30.58
N GLN A 272 4.00 -24.09 31.30
CA GLN A 272 3.67 -24.08 32.73
C GLN A 272 4.84 -23.46 33.54
N PRO A 273 4.60 -23.00 34.78
CA PRO A 273 5.65 -22.50 35.66
C PRO A 273 6.83 -23.48 35.73
N ALA A 274 8.05 -22.92 35.79
CA ALA A 274 9.26 -23.71 36.01
C ALA A 274 9.44 -24.08 37.49
N THR A 275 8.94 -23.24 38.40
CA THR A 275 8.98 -23.38 39.86
C THR A 275 7.59 -23.74 40.42
N HIS A 276 7.46 -23.83 41.75
CA HIS A 276 6.21 -24.10 42.47
C HIS A 276 5.55 -25.46 42.18
N GLY A 277 6.34 -26.54 42.24
CA GLY A 277 5.81 -27.92 42.31
C GLY A 277 5.34 -28.52 40.98
N VAL A 278 5.53 -27.85 39.85
CA VAL A 278 5.23 -28.43 38.52
C VAL A 278 6.24 -29.53 38.18
N SER A 279 5.79 -30.77 37.98
CA SER A 279 6.64 -31.90 37.60
C SER A 279 6.43 -32.31 36.13
N VAL A 280 7.52 -32.39 35.34
CA VAL A 280 7.61 -32.95 33.98
C VAL A 280 6.82 -32.21 32.86
N VAL A 281 5.79 -31.44 33.20
CA VAL A 281 4.82 -30.89 32.23
C VAL A 281 5.09 -29.44 31.79
N HIS A 282 6.27 -28.88 32.07
CA HIS A 282 6.63 -27.48 31.78
C HIS A 282 6.34 -27.05 30.33
N ARG A 283 6.50 -27.97 29.37
CA ARG A 283 6.32 -27.71 27.93
C ARG A 283 5.15 -28.48 27.30
N SER A 284 4.27 -29.02 28.15
CA SER A 284 3.09 -29.77 27.70
C SER A 284 2.08 -28.87 26.98
N LEU A 285 1.18 -29.48 26.20
CA LEU A 285 0.09 -28.77 25.51
C LEU A 285 -1.01 -28.28 26.48
N GLY A 286 -1.08 -28.85 27.68
CA GLY A 286 -2.23 -28.73 28.57
C GLY A 286 -3.45 -29.51 28.07
N SER A 287 -4.64 -29.09 28.50
CA SER A 287 -5.90 -29.75 28.12
C SER A 287 -6.25 -29.56 26.64
N THR A 288 -6.72 -30.63 26.01
CA THR A 288 -7.07 -30.63 24.59
C THR A 288 -8.55 -30.33 24.34
N GLY A 289 -9.43 -30.51 25.34
CA GLY A 289 -10.88 -30.34 25.16
C GLY A 289 -11.67 -30.26 26.47
N THR A 290 -12.97 -30.07 26.32
CA THR A 290 -13.99 -30.10 27.40
C THR A 290 -14.68 -31.47 27.43
N MET A 291 -15.79 -31.62 28.17
CA MET A 291 -16.58 -32.85 28.30
C MET A 291 -17.33 -33.22 27.00
N ILE A 292 -16.58 -33.45 25.93
CA ILE A 292 -17.03 -33.91 24.63
C ILE A 292 -16.05 -34.99 24.19
N ASN A 293 -16.54 -36.15 23.76
CA ASN A 293 -15.73 -37.35 23.45
C ASN A 293 -14.87 -37.24 22.17
N LYS A 294 -14.57 -36.03 21.69
CA LYS A 294 -13.71 -35.81 20.53
C LYS A 294 -12.99 -34.48 20.60
N VAL A 295 -11.80 -34.45 20.00
CA VAL A 295 -11.07 -33.21 19.74
C VAL A 295 -11.59 -32.58 18.44
N PHE A 296 -11.91 -31.29 18.48
CA PHE A 296 -12.35 -30.58 17.28
C PHE A 296 -11.23 -30.48 16.21
N LYS A 297 -11.63 -30.57 14.94
CA LYS A 297 -10.72 -30.34 13.80
C LYS A 297 -10.16 -28.91 13.87
N GLY A 298 -8.89 -28.75 13.51
CA GLY A 298 -8.21 -27.44 13.61
C GLY A 298 -7.66 -27.10 14.99
N LYS A 299 -7.78 -27.98 15.99
CA LYS A 299 -7.10 -27.82 17.28
C LYS A 299 -5.59 -27.72 17.06
N LYS A 300 -4.99 -26.64 17.58
CA LYS A 300 -3.55 -26.39 17.52
C LYS A 300 -2.78 -27.43 18.35
N MET A 301 -1.93 -28.20 17.69
CA MET A 301 -1.11 -29.26 18.29
C MET A 301 0.32 -29.26 17.72
N ALA A 302 1.20 -30.07 18.32
CA ALA A 302 2.52 -30.36 17.78
C ALA A 302 2.44 -30.95 16.36
N GLY A 303 3.48 -30.79 15.57
CA GLY A 303 3.55 -31.37 14.22
C GLY A 303 4.62 -30.76 13.36
N ARG A 304 4.67 -31.16 12.08
CA ARG A 304 5.60 -30.59 11.10
C ARG A 304 5.36 -29.08 10.97
N MET A 305 6.44 -28.30 11.07
CA MET A 305 6.43 -26.85 10.92
C MET A 305 7.33 -26.43 9.75
N GLY A 306 6.83 -25.53 8.90
CA GLY A 306 7.55 -25.02 7.74
C GLY A 306 7.57 -25.99 6.56
N HIS A 307 8.27 -25.63 5.48
CA HIS A 307 8.14 -26.27 4.16
C HIS A 307 6.68 -26.20 3.64
N GLU A 308 5.99 -25.13 3.99
CA GLU A 308 4.66 -24.78 3.49
C GLU A 308 4.80 -23.64 2.48
N GLN A 309 3.93 -23.62 1.47
CA GLN A 309 3.85 -22.52 0.51
C GLN A 309 3.26 -21.31 1.24
N ILE A 310 4.01 -20.21 1.29
CA ILE A 310 3.59 -18.96 1.91
C ILE A 310 3.74 -17.85 0.88
N THR A 311 2.72 -17.02 0.79
CA THR A 311 2.78 -15.75 0.06
C THR A 311 2.85 -14.63 1.07
N GLN A 312 3.87 -13.80 0.94
CA GLN A 312 4.00 -12.58 1.73
C GLN A 312 3.79 -11.38 0.81
N LEU A 313 2.96 -10.45 1.26
CA LEU A 313 2.41 -9.38 0.42
C LEU A 313 3.16 -8.07 0.62
N ASN A 314 3.08 -7.19 -0.38
CA ASN A 314 3.47 -5.77 -0.30
C ASN A 314 4.97 -5.53 0.00
N TYR A 315 5.85 -6.30 -0.62
CA TYR A 315 7.28 -6.07 -0.59
C TYR A 315 7.69 -4.90 -1.46
N TYR A 316 8.53 -4.01 -0.94
CA TYR A 316 9.02 -2.85 -1.70
C TYR A 316 10.26 -3.23 -2.49
N VAL A 317 10.22 -2.98 -3.81
CA VAL A 317 11.38 -3.11 -4.69
C VAL A 317 12.26 -1.88 -4.49
N TYR A 318 13.45 -2.08 -3.94
CA TYR A 318 14.36 -1.00 -3.59
C TYR A 318 15.33 -0.67 -4.72
N MET A 319 15.90 -1.68 -5.37
CA MET A 319 16.83 -1.52 -6.48
C MET A 319 16.69 -2.68 -7.46
N VAL A 320 16.93 -2.41 -8.74
CA VAL A 320 17.06 -3.41 -9.80
C VAL A 320 18.46 -3.31 -10.39
N ASP A 321 19.18 -4.45 -10.40
CA ASP A 321 20.48 -4.60 -11.03
C ASP A 321 20.29 -5.36 -12.34
N VAL A 322 20.53 -4.66 -13.45
CA VAL A 322 20.35 -5.18 -14.81
C VAL A 322 21.48 -6.11 -15.21
N GLU A 323 22.72 -5.82 -14.79
CA GLU A 323 23.91 -6.58 -15.15
C GLU A 323 23.84 -8.01 -14.59
N ASN A 324 23.50 -8.12 -13.30
CA ASN A 324 23.40 -9.41 -12.62
C ASN A 324 21.98 -10.00 -12.65
N ASN A 325 21.04 -9.34 -13.35
CA ASN A 325 19.63 -9.72 -13.40
C ASN A 325 19.04 -9.96 -12.00
N CYS A 326 19.32 -9.04 -11.07
CA CYS A 326 18.99 -9.14 -9.65
C CYS A 326 18.00 -8.06 -9.21
N ILE A 327 17.15 -8.41 -8.25
CA ILE A 327 16.18 -7.51 -7.63
C ILE A 327 16.46 -7.46 -6.14
N TYR A 328 16.52 -6.25 -5.61
CA TYR A 328 16.73 -5.98 -4.20
C TYR A 328 15.41 -5.58 -3.57
N VAL A 329 14.98 -6.38 -2.61
CA VAL A 329 13.69 -6.21 -1.94
C VAL A 329 13.92 -5.85 -0.48
N LYS A 330 13.19 -4.85 0.02
CA LYS A 330 13.24 -4.45 1.43
C LYS A 330 12.58 -5.51 2.33
N GLY A 331 13.35 -6.06 3.27
CA GLY A 331 12.86 -7.01 4.29
C GLY A 331 13.21 -8.47 4.01
N SER A 332 12.53 -9.39 4.72
CA SER A 332 12.88 -10.81 4.77
C SER A 332 11.96 -11.69 3.92
N VAL A 333 12.49 -12.35 2.92
CA VAL A 333 11.71 -13.16 1.98
C VAL A 333 11.58 -14.62 2.46
N PRO A 334 10.47 -15.35 2.18
CA PRO A 334 10.33 -16.75 2.60
C PRO A 334 11.42 -17.66 2.01
N GLY A 335 11.68 -18.75 2.71
CA GLY A 335 12.59 -19.81 2.26
C GLY A 335 14.07 -19.62 2.64
N PRO A 336 14.86 -20.71 2.57
CA PRO A 336 16.31 -20.65 2.73
C PRO A 336 16.99 -19.98 1.52
N ASN A 337 18.27 -19.64 1.64
CA ASN A 337 19.08 -19.21 0.49
C ASN A 337 19.14 -20.34 -0.54
N GLY A 338 19.12 -19.98 -1.83
CA GLY A 338 19.01 -20.88 -2.96
C GLY A 338 17.59 -21.32 -3.33
N ALA A 339 16.57 -20.97 -2.52
CA ALA A 339 15.19 -21.32 -2.82
C ALA A 339 14.63 -20.50 -4.00
N TYR A 340 13.85 -21.16 -4.85
CA TYR A 340 13.07 -20.51 -5.89
C TYR A 340 11.77 -19.93 -5.31
N LEU A 341 11.45 -18.75 -5.78
CA LEU A 341 10.36 -17.90 -5.35
C LEU A 341 9.63 -17.39 -6.58
N TYR A 342 8.33 -17.22 -6.46
CA TYR A 342 7.50 -16.62 -7.48
C TYR A 342 7.17 -15.19 -7.06
N LEU A 343 7.58 -14.22 -7.87
CA LEU A 343 7.32 -12.80 -7.69
C LEU A 343 6.15 -12.42 -8.59
N ASN A 344 5.20 -11.67 -8.04
CA ASN A 344 4.08 -11.10 -8.78
C ASN A 344 3.94 -9.62 -8.43
N ASP A 345 3.27 -8.85 -9.28
CA ASP A 345 2.85 -7.51 -8.88
C ASP A 345 1.93 -7.57 -7.65
N ALA A 346 1.95 -6.53 -6.82
CA ALA A 346 1.18 -6.50 -5.59
C ALA A 346 -0.33 -6.51 -5.85
N SER A 347 -1.03 -7.43 -5.19
CA SER A 347 -2.48 -7.56 -5.29
C SER A 347 -3.27 -6.48 -4.54
N ARG A 348 -2.63 -5.81 -3.56
CA ARG A 348 -3.30 -4.89 -2.61
C ARG A 348 -2.80 -3.45 -2.67
N LYS A 349 -1.83 -3.16 -3.53
CA LYS A 349 -1.23 -1.83 -3.66
C LYS A 349 -1.21 -1.44 -5.12
N ASP A 350 -1.50 -0.17 -5.37
CA ASP A 350 -1.45 0.39 -6.70
C ASP A 350 0.00 0.49 -7.18
N LEU A 351 0.18 0.37 -8.49
CA LEU A 351 1.47 0.56 -9.12
C LEU A 351 1.84 2.06 -9.08
N PRO A 352 3.10 2.41 -8.80
CA PRO A 352 3.52 3.81 -8.72
C PRO A 352 3.50 4.50 -10.09
N CYS A 353 3.72 3.75 -11.16
CA CYS A 353 3.70 4.20 -12.55
C CYS A 353 3.25 3.06 -13.46
N ILE A 354 3.05 3.36 -14.73
CA ILE A 354 2.67 2.35 -15.73
C ILE A 354 3.85 1.37 -15.88
N PRO A 355 3.63 0.06 -15.62
CA PRO A 355 4.67 -0.93 -15.76
C PRO A 355 5.03 -1.18 -17.23
N PRO A 356 6.24 -1.69 -17.54
CA PRO A 356 6.50 -2.23 -18.88
C PRO A 356 5.54 -3.40 -19.13
N PHE A 357 4.72 -3.27 -20.15
CA PHE A 357 3.63 -4.19 -20.47
C PHE A 357 3.76 -4.69 -21.92
N PRO A 358 3.56 -6.01 -22.19
CA PRO A 358 3.37 -7.11 -21.24
C PRO A 358 4.60 -7.45 -20.38
N SER A 359 5.78 -7.19 -20.89
CA SER A 359 7.07 -7.27 -20.18
C SER A 359 8.05 -6.28 -20.81
N PHE A 360 9.15 -5.99 -20.11
CA PHE A 360 10.24 -5.19 -20.68
C PHE A 360 10.91 -5.94 -21.85
N VAL A 361 11.01 -5.27 -23.00
CA VAL A 361 11.73 -5.74 -24.18
C VAL A 361 13.04 -4.97 -24.25
N VAL A 362 14.16 -5.70 -24.36
CA VAL A 362 15.48 -5.07 -24.54
C VAL A 362 15.55 -4.54 -25.98
N PRO A 363 15.77 -3.24 -26.20
CA PRO A 363 15.87 -2.69 -27.55
C PRO A 363 17.16 -3.16 -28.24
N GLU A 364 17.10 -3.30 -29.57
CA GLU A 364 18.24 -3.70 -30.39
C GLU A 364 19.33 -2.61 -30.34
N GLY A 365 20.52 -2.96 -29.85
CA GLY A 365 21.66 -2.04 -29.69
C GLY A 365 21.99 -1.62 -28.26
N GLU A 366 21.19 -2.02 -27.26
CA GLU A 366 21.55 -1.87 -25.84
C GLU A 366 22.47 -3.02 -25.38
N ASP A 367 23.78 -2.82 -25.47
CA ASP A 367 24.77 -3.74 -24.92
C ASP A 367 25.05 -3.42 -23.44
N ILE A 368 24.81 -4.38 -22.56
CA ILE A 368 24.99 -4.24 -21.09
C ILE A 368 26.40 -3.76 -20.72
N SER A 369 27.42 -4.19 -21.47
CA SER A 369 28.83 -3.80 -21.24
C SER A 369 29.13 -2.33 -21.49
N THR A 370 28.29 -1.65 -22.30
CA THR A 370 28.47 -0.24 -22.66
C THR A 370 27.62 0.71 -21.82
N MET A 371 26.70 0.16 -21.02
CA MET A 371 25.77 0.94 -20.20
C MET A 371 26.50 1.68 -19.08
N ALA A 372 26.02 2.89 -18.79
CA ALA A 372 26.48 3.63 -17.63
C ALA A 372 26.04 2.93 -16.35
N ARG A 373 26.84 3.07 -15.28
CA ARG A 373 26.56 2.45 -13.97
C ARG A 373 25.17 2.81 -13.44
N GLU A 374 24.70 4.03 -13.65
CA GLU A 374 23.38 4.50 -13.21
C GLU A 374 22.22 3.78 -13.93
N GLN A 375 22.44 3.34 -15.16
CA GLN A 375 21.44 2.57 -15.93
C GLN A 375 21.43 1.09 -15.52
N LEU A 376 22.58 0.58 -15.06
CA LEU A 376 22.72 -0.78 -14.55
C LEU A 376 22.08 -0.93 -13.16
N TYR A 377 22.17 0.11 -12.32
CA TYR A 377 21.63 0.13 -10.96
C TYR A 377 20.49 1.14 -10.84
N LEU A 378 19.27 0.65 -11.04
CA LEU A 378 18.07 1.47 -10.93
C LEU A 378 17.58 1.46 -9.48
N GLU A 379 17.86 2.55 -8.75
CA GLU A 379 17.38 2.74 -7.39
C GLU A 379 15.97 3.35 -7.39
N ALA A 380 15.18 2.96 -6.39
CA ALA A 380 13.86 3.54 -6.19
C ALA A 380 14.02 4.98 -5.70
N PRO A 381 13.12 5.91 -6.09
CA PRO A 381 13.09 7.23 -5.47
C PRO A 381 12.96 7.04 -3.96
N GLY A 382 13.97 7.51 -3.22
CA GLY A 382 14.16 7.19 -1.81
C GLY A 382 12.86 7.32 -1.02
N ILE A 383 12.52 6.29 -0.24
CA ILE A 383 11.44 6.40 0.75
C ILE A 383 11.94 7.42 1.77
N LYS A 384 11.52 8.67 1.66
CA LYS A 384 11.81 9.72 2.65
C LYS A 384 11.50 9.17 4.04
N PRO A 385 12.53 8.83 4.86
CA PRO A 385 12.32 8.10 6.10
C PRO A 385 11.72 9.00 7.18
N TYR A 386 11.82 10.32 6.99
CA TYR A 386 11.33 11.32 7.92
C TYR A 386 10.17 12.12 7.35
N ILE A 387 9.11 12.25 8.16
CA ILE A 387 7.89 13.02 7.83
C ILE A 387 8.22 14.47 7.48
N TRP A 388 9.23 15.07 8.11
CA TRP A 388 9.60 16.47 7.92
C TRP A 388 10.21 16.78 6.54
N GLU A 389 10.95 15.85 5.93
CA GLU A 389 11.43 16.01 4.55
C GLU A 389 10.36 15.70 3.49
N ALA A 390 9.36 14.87 3.83
CA ALA A 390 8.16 14.70 3.00
C ALA A 390 7.31 15.99 2.96
N MET A 391 7.39 16.80 4.01
CA MET A 391 6.78 18.13 4.09
C MET A 391 7.65 19.26 3.50
N GLY A 392 8.87 18.94 3.02
CA GLY A 392 9.80 19.92 2.46
C GLY A 392 10.48 20.82 3.50
N ILE A 393 10.39 20.46 4.77
CA ILE A 393 10.98 21.21 5.88
C ILE A 393 12.44 20.80 5.98
N THR A 394 13.36 21.75 5.91
CA THR A 394 14.79 21.48 6.04
C THR A 394 15.14 21.19 7.51
N LYS A 395 16.20 20.41 7.75
CA LYS A 395 16.70 20.14 9.11
C LYS A 395 17.03 21.42 9.88
N GLU A 396 17.36 22.48 9.14
CA GLU A 396 17.63 23.82 9.64
C GLU A 396 16.37 24.57 10.07
N GLU A 397 15.24 24.37 9.38
CA GLU A 397 13.94 24.93 9.74
C GLU A 397 13.34 24.28 10.99
N VAL A 398 13.50 22.96 11.16
CA VAL A 398 13.12 22.27 12.40
C VAL A 398 13.99 22.77 13.57
N ALA A 399 15.30 22.86 13.37
CA ALA A 399 16.21 23.40 14.37
C ALA A 399 15.97 24.90 14.66
N ARG A 400 15.45 25.66 13.70
CA ARG A 400 15.03 27.06 13.88
C ARG A 400 13.73 27.16 14.67
N ALA A 401 12.74 26.33 14.37
CA ALA A 401 11.49 26.24 15.11
C ALA A 401 11.75 25.80 16.57
N GLU A 402 12.60 24.80 16.79
CA GLU A 402 13.01 24.39 18.14
C GLU A 402 13.78 25.50 18.88
N ARG A 403 14.57 26.33 18.17
CA ARG A 403 15.25 27.51 18.75
C ARG A 403 14.31 28.68 19.03
N GLU A 404 13.28 28.88 18.21
CA GLU A 404 12.24 29.91 18.41
C GLU A 404 11.23 29.50 19.50
N GLU A 405 11.00 28.20 19.68
CA GLU A 405 10.20 27.62 20.77
C GLU A 405 10.99 27.42 22.07
N LEU A 406 12.30 27.68 22.11
CA LEU A 406 13.01 27.78 23.37
C LEU A 406 12.32 28.88 24.22
N PRO A 407 11.88 28.55 25.44
CA PRO A 407 11.14 29.50 26.26
C PRO A 407 12.01 30.74 26.47
N LYS A 408 11.42 31.91 26.15
CA LYS A 408 11.95 33.23 26.51
C LYS A 408 12.55 33.14 27.92
N VAL A 409 13.78 33.62 28.05
CA VAL A 409 14.58 33.74 29.29
C VAL A 409 13.70 33.62 30.53
N LEU A 410 13.80 32.48 31.22
CA LEU A 410 13.05 32.19 32.45
C LEU A 410 13.12 33.41 33.37
N THR A 411 11.95 33.92 33.75
CA THR A 411 11.91 35.03 34.70
C THR A 411 12.41 34.54 36.06
N SER A 412 12.88 35.44 36.92
CA SER A 412 13.42 35.06 38.25
C SER A 412 12.39 34.29 39.11
N SER A 413 11.10 34.50 38.87
CA SER A 413 10.01 33.73 39.51
C SER A 413 9.89 32.30 39.01
N ASP A 414 10.22 32.04 37.74
CA ASP A 414 10.16 30.69 37.15
C ASP A 414 11.34 29.85 37.63
N VAL A 415 12.52 30.47 37.78
CA VAL A 415 13.70 29.81 38.37
C VAL A 415 13.44 29.43 39.84
N ALA A 416 12.77 30.31 40.60
CA ALA A 416 12.42 30.03 41.99
C ALA A 416 11.38 28.90 42.14
N SER A 417 10.41 28.81 41.24
CA SER A 417 9.41 27.73 41.25
C SER A 417 10.01 26.38 40.81
N ILE A 418 10.97 26.39 39.88
CA ILE A 418 11.73 25.18 39.51
C ILE A 418 12.63 24.73 40.68
N GLN A 419 13.29 25.66 41.38
CA GLN A 419 14.13 25.32 42.53
C GLN A 419 13.33 24.73 43.69
N THR A 420 12.12 25.24 43.96
CA THR A 420 11.25 24.67 44.99
C THR A 420 10.71 23.29 44.60
N ALA A 421 10.37 23.07 43.32
CA ALA A 421 9.97 21.75 42.83
C ALA A 421 11.11 20.72 42.91
N VAL A 422 12.34 21.11 42.58
CA VAL A 422 13.53 20.24 42.69
C VAL A 422 13.86 19.94 44.15
N ALA A 423 13.70 20.90 45.07
CA ALA A 423 13.89 20.67 46.50
C ALA A 423 12.85 19.68 47.06
N TYR A 424 11.59 19.79 46.64
CA TYR A 424 10.52 18.88 47.01
C TYR A 424 10.75 17.44 46.49
N GLU A 425 11.17 17.30 45.24
CA GLU A 425 11.55 16.00 44.66
C GLU A 425 12.68 15.33 45.45
N LYS A 426 13.73 16.08 45.79
CA LYS A 426 14.84 15.57 46.63
C LYS A 426 14.34 15.08 47.99
N GLU A 427 13.51 15.86 48.67
CA GLU A 427 12.93 15.47 49.96
C GLU A 427 12.07 14.19 49.83
N MET A 428 11.30 14.06 48.75
CA MET A 428 10.48 12.87 48.50
C MET A 428 11.34 11.65 48.17
N THR A 429 12.45 11.82 47.45
CA THR A 429 13.40 10.72 47.19
C THR A 429 14.10 10.24 48.48
N GLU A 430 14.49 11.16 49.37
CA GLU A 430 15.06 10.80 50.67
C GLU A 430 14.06 10.08 51.57
N LYS A 431 12.79 10.53 51.59
CA LYS A 431 11.71 9.83 52.31
C LYS A 431 11.47 8.43 51.74
N ARG A 432 11.51 8.26 50.42
CA ARG A 432 11.42 6.94 49.76
C ARG A 432 12.62 6.06 50.10
N ALA A 433 13.83 6.61 50.12
CA ALA A 433 15.05 5.89 50.50
C ALA A 433 15.01 5.43 51.96
N LYS A 434 14.57 6.27 52.90
CA LYS A 434 14.38 5.90 54.32
C LYS A 434 13.32 4.81 54.50
N ARG A 435 12.22 4.86 53.75
CA ARG A 435 11.20 3.78 53.75
C ARG A 435 11.74 2.48 53.19
N LYS A 436 12.57 2.54 52.15
CA LYS A 436 13.23 1.37 51.58
C LYS A 436 14.21 0.76 52.59
N ALA A 437 15.12 1.55 53.15
CA ALA A 437 16.05 1.08 54.18
C ALA A 437 15.35 0.49 55.41
N LYS A 438 14.22 1.06 55.84
CA LYS A 438 13.42 0.49 56.94
C LYS A 438 12.81 -0.87 56.59
N ARG A 439 12.35 -1.07 55.36
CA ARG A 439 11.81 -2.36 54.89
C ARG A 439 12.93 -3.40 54.76
N ASP A 440 14.06 -3.02 54.18
CA ASP A 440 15.19 -3.91 54.00
C ASP A 440 15.70 -4.43 55.36
N LEU A 441 15.64 -3.60 56.41
CA LEU A 441 16.01 -3.99 57.79
C LEU A 441 15.03 -4.96 58.48
N TYR A 442 13.77 -5.03 58.03
CA TYR A 442 12.80 -6.04 58.50
C TYR A 442 12.93 -7.36 57.72
N GLU A 443 13.36 -7.32 56.46
CA GLU A 443 13.59 -8.54 55.66
C GLU A 443 14.81 -9.33 56.17
N ASP A 444 15.80 -8.67 56.78
CA ASP A 444 16.97 -9.33 57.39
C ASP A 444 16.69 -9.98 58.77
N GLU A 445 15.62 -9.58 59.49
CA GLU A 445 15.26 -10.16 60.79
C GLU A 445 14.41 -11.44 60.68
N ASP A 446 13.76 -11.67 59.53
CA ASP A 446 12.88 -12.82 59.28
C ASP A 446 13.63 -14.06 58.71
N ASP A 447 14.94 -13.95 58.42
CA ASP A 447 15.78 -15.03 57.88
C ASP A 447 16.56 -15.83 58.97
N ASP A 448 16.47 -15.44 60.25
CA ASP A 448 17.16 -16.06 61.41
C ASP A 448 16.23 -16.80 62.42
N GLU A 449 14.94 -17.01 62.10
CA GLU A 449 14.03 -17.96 62.77
C GLU A 449 13.66 -19.16 61.87
#